data_AF-V4A0E8-F1
#
_entry.id   AF-V4A0E8-F1
#
_cell.length_a   1.000
_cell.length_b   1.000
_cell.length_c   1.000
_cell.angle_alpha   90.00
_cell.angle_beta   90.00
_cell.angle_gamma   90.00
#
_symmetry.space_group_name_H-M   'P 1'
#
loop_
_entity.id
_entity.type
_entity.pdbx_description
1 polymer ?
#
loop_
_entity_poly.entity_id
_entity_poly.type
_entity_poly.pdbx_seq_one_letter_code
_entity_poly.pdbx_strand_id
1 'polypeptide(L)' 'LLLSSAEFDAKKLNKAIKGLGTDEQVLVEIICTRSNEQLKTIKETYKSCKFNIFY' A
#
# COMPACT_ATOMS: atom_id res chain seq x y z
N LEU A 1 0.56 14.15 -9.24
CA LEU A 1 1.17 12.89 -8.77
C LEU A 1 0.97 11.85 -9.86
N LEU A 2 2.01 11.09 -10.21
CA LEU A 2 1.99 10.12 -11.34
C LEU A 2 1.42 8.74 -10.96
N LEU A 3 1.04 8.51 -9.70
CA LEU A 3 0.45 7.25 -9.22
C LEU A 3 -1.05 7.40 -9.04
N SER A 4 -1.80 6.34 -9.38
CA SER A 4 -3.18 6.16 -8.96
C SER A 4 -3.28 5.99 -7.44
N SER A 5 -4.49 6.17 -6.88
CA SER A 5 -4.72 5.99 -5.44
C SER A 5 -4.31 4.59 -4.96
N ALA A 6 -4.63 3.55 -5.74
CA ALA A 6 -4.31 2.17 -5.38
C ALA A 6 -2.79 1.90 -5.41
N GLU A 7 -2.06 2.47 -6.36
CA GLU A 7 -0.60 2.35 -6.43
C GLU A 7 0.09 3.09 -5.27
N PHE A 8 -0.43 4.26 -4.90
CA PHE A 8 0.08 5.02 -3.77
C PHE A 8 -0.12 4.26 -2.46
N ASP A 9 -1.34 3.80 -2.19
CA ASP A 9 -1.68 3.03 -0.99
C ASP A 9 -0.88 1.72 -0.95
N ALA A 10 -0.77 1.00 -2.06
CA ALA A 10 0.02 -0.23 -2.14
C ALA A 10 1.52 0.02 -1.85
N LYS A 11 2.09 1.11 -2.36
CA LYS A 11 3.48 1.52 -2.06
C LYS A 11 3.66 1.87 -0.59
N LYS A 12 2.70 2.58 0.02
CA LYS A 12 2.71 2.93 1.45
C LYS A 12 2.63 1.69 2.34
N LEU A 13 1.71 0.77 2.05
CA LEU A 13 1.60 -0.51 2.73
C LEU A 13 2.89 -1.33 2.61
N ASN A 14 3.54 -1.34 1.44
CA ASN A 14 4.79 -2.09 1.26
C ASN A 14 5.89 -1.53 2.17
N LYS A 15 6.04 -0.20 2.20
CA LYS A 15 7.02 0.47 3.06
C LYS A 15 6.73 0.24 4.55
N ALA A 16 5.46 0.27 4.95
CA ALA A 16 5.03 0.07 6.32
C ALA A 16 5.37 -1.32 6.87
N ILE A 17 5.38 -2.36 6.02
CA ILE A 17 5.59 -3.76 6.43
C ILE A 17 7.03 -4.22 6.20
N LYS A 18 7.73 -3.69 5.18
CA LYS A 18 9.06 -4.17 4.76
C LYS A 18 10.23 -3.56 5.55
N GLY A 19 9.97 -2.54 6.38
CA GLY A 19 11.00 -1.87 7.20
C GLY A 19 11.48 -2.71 8.40
N LEU A 20 12.35 -2.12 9.23
CA LEU A 20 12.65 -2.66 10.56
C LEU A 20 11.47 -2.36 11.49
N GLY A 21 10.64 -3.38 11.72
CA GLY A 21 9.38 -3.23 12.44
C GLY A 21 8.20 -2.94 11.51
N THR A 22 7.09 -2.50 12.07
CA THR A 22 5.85 -2.26 11.33
C THR A 22 5.34 -0.85 11.63
N ASP A 23 5.07 -0.08 10.58
CA ASP A 23 4.39 1.21 10.71
C ASP A 23 2.88 0.99 10.83
N GLU A 24 2.45 0.75 12.07
CA GLU A 24 1.07 0.43 12.42
C GLU A 24 0.11 1.59 12.10
N GLN A 25 0.59 2.85 12.18
CA GLN A 25 -0.22 4.02 11.88
C GLN A 25 -0.65 4.02 10.41
N VAL A 26 0.29 3.74 9.49
CA VAL A 26 0.00 3.65 8.06
C VAL A 26 -0.94 2.47 7.76
N LEU A 27 -0.76 1.34 8.43
CA LEU A 27 -1.65 0.19 8.26
C LEU A 27 -3.09 0.52 8.69
N VAL A 28 -3.26 1.10 9.88
CA VAL A 28 -4.57 1.49 10.42
C VAL A 28 -5.22 2.54 9.53
N GLU A 29 -4.49 3.57 9.10
CA GLU A 29 -5.03 4.61 8.22
C GLU A 29 -5.58 4.01 6.93
N ILE A 30 -4.81 3.16 6.24
CA ILE A 30 -5.22 2.64 4.94
C ILE A 30 -6.31 1.56 5.10
N ILE A 31 -6.15 0.63 6.04
CA ILE A 31 -7.07 -0.50 6.19
C ILE A 31 -8.44 -0.05 6.75
N CYS A 32 -8.47 0.93 7.66
CA CYS A 32 -9.70 1.33 8.32
C CYS A 32 -10.47 2.45 7.58
N THR A 33 -9.86 3.14 6.61
CA THR A 33 -10.53 4.25 5.90
C THR A 33 -10.91 3.95 4.45
N ARG A 34 -10.40 2.86 3.86
CA ARG A 34 -10.73 2.47 2.48
C ARG A 34 -11.95 1.56 2.45
N SER A 35 -12.79 1.76 1.44
CA SER A 35 -13.91 0.87 1.16
C SER A 35 -13.43 -0.52 0.73
N ASN A 36 -14.31 -1.52 0.82
CA ASN A 36 -13.99 -2.89 0.41
C ASN A 36 -13.55 -3.00 -1.06
N GLU A 37 -14.16 -2.20 -1.96
CA GLU A 37 -13.79 -2.16 -3.37
C GLU A 37 -12.36 -1.60 -3.54
N GLN A 38 -12.07 -0.47 -2.88
CA GLN A 38 -10.73 0.12 -2.89
C GLN A 38 -9.69 -0.85 -2.32
N LEU A 39 -9.99 -1.53 -1.20
CA LEU A 39 -9.09 -2.53 -0.62
C LEU A 39 -8.82 -3.70 -1.57
N LYS A 40 -9.83 -4.13 -2.34
CA LYS A 40 -9.65 -5.15 -3.37
C LYS A 40 -8.70 -4.67 -4.46
N THR A 41 -8.89 -3.46 -4.98
CA THR A 41 -7.98 -2.87 -5.98
C THR A 41 -6.58 -2.70 -5.42
N ILE A 42 -6.42 -2.18 -4.20
CA ILE A 42 -5.12 -2.04 -3.53
C ILE A 42 -4.43 -3.40 -3.42
N LYS A 43 -5.16 -4.45 -3.04
CA LYS A 43 -4.61 -5.82 -2.93
C LYS A 43 -4.14 -6.35 -4.28
N GLU A 44 -4.90 -6.12 -5.35
CA GLU A 44 -4.52 -6.53 -6.71
C GLU A 44 -3.30 -5.73 -7.20
N THR A 45 -3.29 -4.41 -7.02
CA THR A 45 -2.16 -3.54 -7.33
C THR A 45 -0.91 -3.93 -6.54
N TYR A 46 -1.03 -4.17 -5.23
CA TYR A 46 0.08 -4.61 -4.38
C TYR A 46 0.73 -5.90 -4.88
N LYS A 47 -0.06 -6.84 -5.40
CA LYS A 47 0.46 -8.09 -6.00
C LYS A 47 1.08 -7.89 -7.38
N SER A 48 0.51 -6.99 -8.17
CA SER A 48 0.96 -6.71 -9.54
C SER A 48 2.24 -5.87 -9.58
N CYS A 49 2.38 -4.93 -8.65
CA CYS A 49 3.59 -4.16 -8.48
C CYS A 49 4.72 -5.08 -8.01
N LYS A 50 5.57 -5.51 -8.93
CA LYS A 50 6.97 -5.82 -8.59
C LYS A 50 7.57 -4.50 -8.14
N PHE A 51 7.43 -4.16 -6.85
CA PHE A 51 8.06 -2.98 -6.27
C PHE A 51 9.57 -3.13 -6.44
N ASN A 52 10.08 -2.64 -7.58
CA ASN A 52 11.48 -2.65 -7.91
C ASN A 52 12.12 -1.69 -6.91
N ILE A 53 12.83 -2.31 -5.97
CA ILE A 53 13.44 -1.68 -4.81
C ILE A 53 14.72 -1.00 -5.32
N PHE A 54 14.55 0.11 -6.02
CA PHE A 54 15.65 1.04 -6.23
C PHE A 54 15.45 2.19 -5.25
N TYR A 55 16.08 2.06 -4.09
CA TYR A 55 16.77 3.19 -3.49
C TYR A 55 18.09 3.36 -4.25
#